data_AF-A0A5A8A977-F1
#
_entry.id   AF-A0A5A8A977-F1
#
_cell.length_a   1.000
_cell.length_b   1.000
_cell.length_c   1.000
_cell.angle_alpha   90.00
_cell.angle_beta   90.00
_cell.angle_gamma   90.00
#
_symmetry.space_group_name_H-M   'P 1'
#
loop_
_entity.id
_entity.type
_entity.pdbx_description
1 polymer ?
#
loop_
_entity_poly.entity_id
_entity_poly.type
_entity_poly.pdbx_seq_one_letter_code
_entity_poly.pdbx_strand_id
1 'polypeptide(L)'
;MAAPPAKPAAKAAPAAPTQAAPAPAAAACAPPEPPPASARPTKPALPAKPACLDAKEGCPGWEAYSYNDAIKAYNLQAQAFRPIAEAYLQKLNAYVKASADYAQCEVNAMQN
;
A
#
# COMPACT_ATOMS: atom_id res chain seq x y z
N MET A 1 -34.30 11.39 68.40
CA MET A 1 -33.59 10.35 69.17
C MET A 1 -33.27 9.22 68.20
N ALA A 2 -32.07 8.69 67.98
CA ALA A 2 -30.70 9.01 68.34
C ALA A 2 -29.80 8.21 67.36
N ALA A 3 -28.66 8.76 66.95
CA ALA A 3 -27.65 8.05 66.17
C ALA A 3 -26.83 7.09 67.07
N PRO A 4 -26.24 6.02 66.51
CA PRO A 4 -25.08 5.37 67.11
C PRO A 4 -23.76 5.78 66.41
N PRO A 5 -22.61 5.56 67.08
CA PRO A 5 -21.42 6.41 66.97
C PRO A 5 -20.29 5.85 66.10
N ALA A 6 -19.41 6.76 65.68
CA ALA A 6 -18.12 6.50 65.04
C ALA A 6 -17.05 5.97 66.02
N LYS A 7 -16.10 5.17 65.50
CA LYS A 7 -14.80 4.85 66.12
C LYS A 7 -13.74 4.61 65.00
N PRO A 8 -12.43 4.78 65.29
CA PRO A 8 -11.62 5.80 64.62
C PRO A 8 -10.49 5.28 63.71
N ALA A 9 -9.88 6.25 63.02
CA ALA A 9 -8.84 6.14 61.99
C ALA A 9 -7.56 5.39 62.40
N ALA A 10 -7.02 4.59 61.46
CA ALA A 10 -5.67 4.07 61.48
C ALA A 10 -4.83 4.73 60.38
N LYS A 11 -4.01 5.70 60.83
CA LYS A 11 -2.61 6.01 60.47
C LYS A 11 -2.12 5.64 59.06
N ALA A 12 -1.80 6.69 58.29
CA ALA A 12 -1.07 6.62 57.02
C ALA A 12 0.31 5.95 57.18
N ALA A 13 0.62 5.04 56.27
CA ALA A 13 1.93 4.44 56.06
C ALA A 13 2.33 4.68 54.58
N PRO A 14 3.64 4.77 54.28
CA PRO A 14 4.20 5.60 53.22
C PRO A 14 3.89 5.09 51.81
N ALA A 15 3.70 6.05 50.90
CA ALA A 15 3.53 5.81 49.47
C ALA A 15 4.69 4.96 48.94
N ALA A 16 4.37 3.73 48.56
CA ALA A 16 5.22 2.94 47.69
C ALA A 16 5.48 3.75 46.41
N PRO A 17 6.70 3.70 45.85
CA PRO A 17 7.04 4.46 44.65
C PRO A 17 6.01 4.13 43.58
N THR A 18 5.30 5.16 43.15
CA THR A 18 4.44 5.16 41.98
C THR A 18 5.26 4.51 40.88
N GLN A 19 4.89 3.29 40.47
CA GLN A 19 5.47 2.68 39.28
C GLN A 19 5.30 3.72 38.19
N ALA A 20 6.43 4.27 37.73
CA ALA A 20 6.45 5.20 36.63
C ALA A 20 5.69 4.48 35.51
N ALA A 21 4.51 5.01 35.19
CA ALA A 21 3.82 4.60 33.98
C ALA A 21 4.87 4.65 32.87
N PRO A 22 5.00 3.61 32.04
CA PRO A 22 5.99 3.62 30.98
C PRO A 22 5.76 4.91 30.21
N ALA A 23 6.76 5.80 30.22
CA ALA A 23 6.78 6.94 29.33
C ALA A 23 6.46 6.36 27.95
N PRO A 24 5.55 6.96 27.17
CA PRO A 24 5.24 6.45 25.84
C PRO A 24 6.58 6.35 25.12
N ALA A 25 7.02 5.12 24.87
CA ALA A 25 8.20 4.89 24.07
C ALA A 25 7.94 5.70 22.81
N ALA A 26 8.81 6.68 22.53
CA ALA A 26 8.72 7.50 21.33
C ALA A 26 8.40 6.53 20.20
N ALA A 27 7.19 6.64 19.63
CA ALA A 27 6.66 5.63 18.75
C ALA A 27 7.67 5.54 17.60
N ALA A 28 8.50 4.48 17.62
CA ALA A 28 9.57 4.34 16.67
C ALA A 28 8.90 4.37 15.31
N CYS A 29 9.14 5.45 14.57
CA CYS A 29 8.47 5.67 13.30
C CYS A 29 8.77 4.44 12.47
N ALA A 30 7.74 3.69 12.09
CA ALA A 30 7.95 2.43 11.37
C ALA A 30 8.16 2.78 9.89
N PRO A 31 9.35 2.52 9.31
CA PRO A 31 9.55 2.78 7.90
C PRO A 31 8.62 1.86 7.10
N PRO A 32 7.85 2.39 6.15
CA PRO A 32 7.04 1.56 5.28
C PRO A 32 7.95 0.72 4.39
N GLU A 33 7.49 -0.47 4.01
CA GLU A 33 8.23 -1.35 3.11
C GLU A 33 7.73 -1.20 1.67
N PRO A 34 8.61 -0.98 0.68
CA PRO A 34 8.20 -0.78 -0.70
C PRO A 34 7.56 -2.03 -1.27
N PRO A 35 6.50 -1.91 -2.08
CA PRO A 35 5.95 -3.06 -2.79
C PRO A 35 7.04 -3.67 -3.69
N PRO A 36 7.20 -5.01 -3.71
CA PRO A 36 8.29 -5.65 -4.42
C PRO A 36 8.16 -5.42 -5.93
N ALA A 37 9.28 -5.13 -6.59
CA ALA A 37 9.34 -4.96 -8.04
C ALA A 37 8.85 -6.20 -8.81
N SER A 38 8.95 -7.39 -8.21
CA SER A 38 8.43 -8.65 -8.75
C SER A 38 6.90 -8.73 -8.77
N ALA A 39 6.20 -7.90 -8.00
CA ALA A 39 4.74 -7.77 -8.06
C ALA A 39 4.29 -6.80 -9.18
N ARG A 40 5.24 -6.17 -9.90
CA ARG A 40 4.93 -5.30 -11.03
C ARG A 40 4.30 -6.13 -12.14
N PRO A 41 3.07 -5.81 -12.56
CA PRO A 41 2.42 -6.55 -13.63
C PRO A 41 3.22 -6.44 -14.94
N THR A 42 3.47 -7.57 -15.59
CA THR A 42 4.14 -7.60 -16.91
C THR A 42 3.14 -7.19 -17.99
N LYS A 43 3.48 -6.12 -18.72
CA LYS A 43 2.62 -5.66 -19.82
C LYS A 43 2.60 -6.72 -20.93
N PRO A 44 1.42 -7.08 -21.47
CA PRO A 44 1.34 -7.93 -22.65
C PRO A 44 2.17 -7.35 -23.80
N ALA A 45 2.90 -8.21 -24.52
CA ALA A 45 3.66 -7.79 -25.68
C ALA A 45 2.70 -7.45 -26.83
N LEU A 46 2.90 -6.29 -27.47
CA LEU A 46 2.11 -5.91 -28.63
C LEU A 46 2.43 -6.90 -29.77
N PRO A 47 1.42 -7.47 -30.45
CA PRO A 47 1.68 -8.29 -31.63
C PRO A 47 2.39 -7.47 -32.69
N ALA A 48 3.41 -8.08 -33.32
CA ALA A 48 4.18 -7.42 -34.36
C ALA A 48 3.28 -7.09 -35.54
N LYS A 49 3.30 -5.82 -35.99
CA LYS A 49 2.53 -5.39 -37.16
C LYS A 49 3.18 -6.01 -38.41
N PRO A 50 2.46 -6.85 -39.17
CA PRO A 50 3.01 -7.42 -40.40
C PRO A 50 3.21 -6.31 -41.44
N ALA A 51 4.33 -6.38 -42.18
CA ALA A 51 4.67 -5.40 -43.21
C ALA A 51 3.63 -5.32 -44.34
N CYS A 52 2.85 -6.39 -44.51
CA CYS A 52 1.76 -6.44 -45.48
C CYS A 52 0.64 -5.43 -45.19
N LEU A 53 0.48 -4.95 -43.94
CA LEU A 53 -0.54 -3.96 -43.59
C LEU A 53 -0.20 -2.56 -44.12
N ASP A 54 1.09 -2.30 -44.36
CA ASP A 54 1.59 -1.05 -44.93
C ASP A 54 1.87 -1.19 -46.44
N ALA A 55 1.67 -2.38 -47.02
CA ALA A 55 1.84 -2.63 -48.44
C ALA A 55 0.65 -2.10 -49.26
N LYS A 56 0.94 -1.52 -50.43
CA LYS A 56 -0.06 -0.90 -51.32
C LYS A 56 -1.08 -1.90 -51.90
N GLU A 57 -0.67 -3.18 -51.98
CA GLU A 57 -1.49 -4.31 -52.42
C GLU A 57 -2.36 -4.91 -51.28
N GLY A 58 -2.19 -4.44 -50.04
CA GLY A 58 -2.85 -4.98 -48.85
C GLY A 58 -2.24 -6.30 -48.34
N CYS A 59 -2.73 -6.78 -47.19
CA CYS A 59 -2.32 -8.08 -46.66
C CYS A 59 -3.05 -9.23 -47.36
N PRO A 60 -2.35 -10.33 -47.66
CA PRO A 60 -3.02 -11.57 -48.02
C PRO A 60 -3.93 -11.99 -46.86
N GLY A 61 -5.10 -12.57 -47.20
CA GLY A 61 -6.18 -12.79 -46.23
C GLY A 61 -5.72 -13.52 -44.96
N TRP A 62 -4.88 -14.54 -45.09
CA TRP A 62 -4.39 -15.32 -43.95
C TRP A 62 -3.53 -14.50 -42.96
N GLU A 63 -2.70 -13.56 -43.41
CA GLU A 63 -1.92 -12.66 -42.55
C GLU A 63 -2.82 -11.64 -41.85
N ALA A 64 -3.81 -11.10 -42.57
CA ALA A 64 -4.78 -10.17 -41.99
C ALA A 64 -5.62 -10.84 -40.88
N TYR A 65 -6.07 -12.08 -41.09
CA TYR A 65 -6.79 -12.84 -40.08
C TYR A 65 -5.91 -13.19 -38.88
N SER A 66 -4.70 -13.70 -39.13
CA SER A 66 -3.75 -14.06 -38.06
C SER A 66 -3.38 -12.86 -37.18
N TYR A 67 -3.15 -11.69 -37.79
CA TYR A 67 -2.91 -10.45 -37.05
C TYR A 67 -4.14 -9.99 -36.28
N ASN A 68 -5.34 -10.10 -36.86
CA ASN A 68 -6.58 -9.77 -36.15
C ASN A 68 -6.79 -10.65 -34.91
N ASP A 69 -6.52 -11.96 -35.00
CA ASP A 69 -6.62 -12.86 -33.85
C ASP A 69 -5.56 -12.57 -32.79
N ALA A 70 -4.32 -12.26 -33.20
CA ALA A 70 -3.29 -11.82 -32.27
C ALA A 70 -3.67 -10.50 -31.56
N ILE A 71 -4.29 -9.56 -32.27
CA ILE A 71 -4.81 -8.30 -31.72
C ILE A 71 -5.97 -8.56 -30.76
N LYS A 72 -6.91 -9.46 -31.08
CA LYS A 72 -8.00 -9.83 -30.18
C LYS A 72 -7.46 -10.45 -28.89
N ALA A 73 -6.50 -11.36 -28.99
CA ALA A 73 -5.83 -11.96 -27.84
C ALA A 73 -5.11 -10.90 -26.98
N TYR A 74 -4.38 -9.98 -27.62
CA TYR A 74 -3.74 -8.85 -26.93
C TYR A 74 -4.76 -7.96 -26.22
N ASN A 75 -5.88 -7.62 -26.86
CA ASN A 75 -6.91 -6.78 -26.25
C ASN A 75 -7.55 -7.45 -25.03
N LEU A 76 -7.77 -8.76 -25.08
CA LEU A 76 -8.28 -9.53 -23.94
C LEU A 76 -7.29 -9.50 -22.77
N GLN A 77 -6.00 -9.69 -23.06
CA GLN A 77 -4.93 -9.59 -22.06
C GLN A 77 -4.79 -8.17 -21.51
N ALA A 78 -4.91 -7.15 -22.36
CA ALA A 78 -4.84 -5.74 -21.96
C ALA A 78 -6.03 -5.33 -21.08
N GLN A 79 -7.23 -5.85 -21.35
CA GLN A 79 -8.39 -5.67 -20.47
C GLN A 79 -8.17 -6.30 -19.10
N ALA A 80 -7.64 -7.53 -19.05
CA ALA A 80 -7.31 -8.19 -17.79
C ALA A 80 -6.16 -7.50 -17.04
N PHE A 81 -5.21 -6.92 -17.78
CA PHE A 81 -4.04 -6.23 -17.21
C PHE A 81 -4.39 -4.91 -16.50
N ARG A 82 -5.34 -4.14 -17.03
CA ARG A 82 -5.73 -2.82 -16.47
C ARG A 82 -6.01 -2.85 -14.95
N PRO A 83 -6.96 -3.65 -14.45
CA PRO A 83 -7.27 -3.66 -13.01
C PRO A 83 -6.09 -4.14 -12.15
N ILE A 84 -5.25 -5.04 -12.68
CA ILE A 84 -4.06 -5.54 -11.97
C ILE A 84 -3.00 -4.42 -11.86
N ALA A 85 -2.79 -3.67 -12.94
CA ALA A 85 -1.90 -2.51 -12.95
C ALA A 85 -2.41 -1.39 -12.04
N GLU A 86 -3.71 -1.11 -12.05
CA GLU A 86 -4.33 -0.13 -11.16
C GLU A 86 -4.18 -0.53 -9.69
N ALA A 87 -4.42 -1.79 -9.34
CA ALA A 87 -4.21 -2.29 -7.98
C ALA A 87 -2.74 -2.15 -7.54
N TYR A 88 -1.79 -2.41 -8.43
CA TYR A 88 -0.37 -2.21 -8.16
C TYR A 88 -0.04 -0.72 -7.93
N LEU A 89 -0.60 0.19 -8.74
CA LEU A 89 -0.46 1.63 -8.55
C LEU A 89 -1.08 2.13 -7.24
N GLN A 90 -2.22 1.57 -6.82
CA GLN A 90 -2.83 1.89 -5.53
C GLN A 90 -1.91 1.51 -4.36
N LYS A 91 -1.29 0.33 -4.40
CA LYS A 91 -0.28 -0.08 -3.40
C LYS A 91 0.93 0.84 -3.36
N LEU A 92 1.41 1.28 -4.53
CA LEU A 92 2.50 2.25 -4.62
C LEU A 92 2.12 3.61 -4.01
N ASN A 93 0.91 4.12 -4.30
CA ASN A 93 0.44 5.37 -3.70
C ASN A 93 0.30 5.25 -2.18
N ALA A 94 -0.20 4.11 -1.68
CA ALA A 94 -0.28 3.84 -0.25
C ALA A 94 1.12 3.82 0.40
N TYR A 95 2.11 3.20 -0.26
CA TYR A 95 3.50 3.23 0.18
C TYR A 95 4.05 4.66 0.24
N VAL A 96 3.90 5.44 -0.83
CA VAL A 96 4.36 6.84 -0.88
C VAL A 96 3.72 7.66 0.25
N LYS A 97 2.42 7.49 0.49
CA LYS A 97 1.73 8.14 1.59
C LYS A 97 2.33 7.72 2.94
N ALA A 98 2.51 6.43 3.17
CA ALA A 98 3.13 5.93 4.39
C ALA A 98 4.56 6.45 4.57
N SER A 99 5.31 6.67 3.48
CA SER A 99 6.67 7.23 3.54
C SER A 99 6.64 8.70 3.94
N ALA A 100 5.65 9.46 3.45
CA ALA A 100 5.43 10.83 3.87
C ALA A 100 5.01 10.90 5.36
N ASP A 101 4.10 10.03 5.78
CA ASP A 101 3.66 9.94 7.18
C ASP A 101 4.83 9.54 8.11
N TYR A 102 5.71 8.64 7.67
CA TYR A 102 6.96 8.29 8.35
C TYR A 102 7.92 9.48 8.47
N ALA A 103 8.15 10.22 7.38
CA ALA A 103 9.00 11.41 7.42
C ALA A 103 8.45 12.50 8.37
N GLN A 104 7.12 12.67 8.42
CA GLN A 104 6.49 13.58 9.39
C GLN A 104 6.66 13.10 10.83
N CYS A 105 6.57 11.78 11.06
CA CYS A 105 6.83 11.18 12.37
C CYS A 105 8.28 11.45 12.85
N GLU A 106 9.27 11.24 11.97
CA GLU A 106 10.68 11.51 12.28
C GLU A 106 10.94 12.99 12.57
N VAL A 107 10.33 13.89 11.80
CA VAL A 107 10.40 15.34 12.03
C VAL A 107 9.81 15.74 13.38
N ASN A 108 8.68 15.14 13.78
CA ASN A 108 8.09 15.39 15.09
C ASN A 108 8.93 14.79 16.23
N ALA A 109 9.53 13.62 16.01
CA ALA A 109 10.42 12.97 16.98
C ALA A 109 11.72 13.78 17.21
N MET A 110 12.20 14.50 16.20
CA MET A 110 13.38 15.36 16.30
C MET A 110 13.10 16.72 16.96
N GLN A 111 11.86 17.20 16.93
CA GLN A 111 11.45 18.50 17.48
C GLN A 111 10.98 18.43 18.95
N ASN A 112 10.93 17.23 19.52
CA ASN A 112 10.43 16.95 20.87
C ASN A 112 11.57 16.43 21.77
#